data_AF-A0A8H3JAE4-F1
#
_entry.id   AF-A0A8H3JAE4-F1
#
_cell.length_a   1.000
_cell.length_b   1.000
_cell.length_c   1.000
_cell.angle_alpha   90.00
_cell.angle_beta   90.00
_cell.angle_gamma   90.00
#
_symmetry.space_group_name_H-M   'P 1'
#
loop_
_entity.id
_entity.type
_entity.pdbx_description
1 polymer ?
#
loop_
_entity_poly.entity_id
_entity_poly.type
_entity_poly.pdbx_seq_one_letter_code
_entity_poly.pdbx_strand_id
1 'polypeptide(L)'
;MATTYEAAKAVGITSIDAYMFPCTGTQPTGVACKSISTQISEFLDAIDSDSIPANHLWLDIEPEDASQSGVACNAWQLGSAGNEALAEQWVAAIKATGRNWGIYANYGQWPSMFASINTDIGSDLPLWAVQDDFEPGVSTVDKFFGGWTTAYAKQYHLATGTDLPLCSASVDLDSFTA
;
A
#
# COMPACT_ATOMS: atom_id res chain seq x y z
N MET A 1 11.84 -6.66 8.44
CA MET A 1 11.58 -5.29 8.89
C MET A 1 12.71 -4.77 9.78
N ALA A 2 13.07 -5.45 10.87
CA ALA A 2 14.13 -5.11 11.82
C ALA A 2 15.34 -4.36 11.25
N THR A 3 16.06 -4.92 10.27
CA THR A 3 17.32 -4.34 9.77
C THR A 3 17.14 -2.94 9.17
N THR A 4 16.08 -2.72 8.40
CA THR A 4 15.80 -1.40 7.77
C THR A 4 15.35 -0.39 8.83
N TYR A 5 14.52 -0.81 9.79
CA TYR A 5 14.07 0.04 10.88
C TYR A 5 15.24 0.48 11.78
N GLU A 6 16.10 -0.45 12.19
CA GLU A 6 17.26 -0.13 13.04
C GLU A 6 18.24 0.81 12.31
N ALA A 7 18.42 0.66 10.99
CA ALA A 7 19.21 1.59 10.20
C ALA A 7 18.59 3.00 10.15
N ALA A 8 17.27 3.10 9.91
CA ALA A 8 16.54 4.38 9.89
C ALA A 8 16.63 5.10 11.25
N LYS A 9 16.43 4.35 12.34
CA LYS A 9 16.57 4.83 13.71
C LYS A 9 17.99 5.30 14.03
N ALA A 10 19.02 4.56 13.58
CA ALA A 10 20.42 4.91 13.82
C ALA A 10 20.82 6.25 13.16
N VAL A 11 20.15 6.64 12.08
CA VAL A 11 20.35 7.94 11.41
C VAL A 11 19.35 9.01 11.82
N GLY A 12 18.49 8.73 12.81
CA GLY A 12 17.58 9.71 13.41
C GLY A 12 16.25 9.89 12.69
N ILE A 13 15.84 8.96 11.81
CA ILE A 13 14.50 8.96 11.21
C ILE A 13 13.49 8.48 12.27
N THR A 14 12.58 9.36 12.66
CA THR A 14 11.60 9.08 13.73
C THR A 14 10.15 9.03 13.25
N SER A 15 9.85 9.61 12.08
CA SER A 15 8.52 9.50 11.46
C SER A 15 8.55 8.30 10.53
N ILE A 16 7.88 7.22 10.94
CA ILE A 16 7.92 5.95 10.24
C ILE A 16 6.48 5.49 10.05
N ASP A 17 6.18 5.05 8.85
CA ASP A 17 4.98 4.29 8.51
C ASP A 17 5.42 2.91 8.01
N ALA A 18 4.47 1.99 7.88
CA ALA A 18 4.72 0.70 7.27
C ALA A 18 3.55 0.30 6.37
N TYR A 19 3.80 -0.54 5.37
CA TYR A 19 2.76 -1.02 4.49
C TYR A 19 2.80 -2.54 4.38
N MET A 20 1.68 -3.14 4.01
CA MET A 20 1.60 -4.54 3.64
C MET A 20 0.99 -4.69 2.25
N PHE A 21 1.67 -5.47 1.41
CA PHE A 21 1.14 -5.95 0.14
C PHE A 21 0.38 -7.26 0.39
N PRO A 22 -0.95 -7.31 0.20
CA PRO A 22 -1.73 -8.48 0.50
C PRO A 22 -1.52 -9.57 -0.54
N CYS A 23 -1.28 -10.80 -0.09
CA CYS A 23 -1.42 -11.97 -0.94
C CYS A 23 -2.91 -12.27 -1.09
N THR A 24 -3.40 -12.30 -2.33
CA THR A 24 -4.82 -12.54 -2.62
C THR A 24 -4.97 -13.85 -3.42
N GLY A 25 -5.95 -14.69 -3.10
CA GLY A 25 -6.24 -15.95 -3.82
C GLY A 25 -5.11 -16.99 -3.86
N THR A 26 -4.70 -17.44 -5.05
CA THR A 26 -3.73 -18.55 -5.24
C THR A 26 -2.57 -18.15 -6.13
N GLN A 27 -1.34 -18.34 -5.67
CA GLN A 27 -0.13 -18.02 -6.40
C GLN A 27 0.02 -18.86 -7.69
N PRO A 28 0.81 -18.43 -8.69
CA PRO A 28 1.14 -19.23 -9.87
C PRO A 28 1.78 -20.58 -9.55
N THR A 29 2.40 -20.71 -8.38
CA THR A 29 2.98 -21.96 -7.85
C THR A 29 1.92 -22.96 -7.36
N GLY A 30 0.64 -22.57 -7.34
CA GLY A 30 -0.47 -23.36 -6.80
C GLY A 30 -0.65 -23.25 -5.29
N VAL A 31 0.18 -22.43 -4.62
CA VAL A 31 0.08 -22.21 -3.18
C VAL A 31 -1.00 -21.16 -2.88
N ALA A 32 -2.01 -21.55 -2.09
CA ALA A 32 -3.02 -20.62 -1.63
C ALA A 32 -2.43 -19.59 -0.66
N CYS A 33 -2.79 -18.33 -0.81
CA CYS A 33 -2.45 -17.28 0.14
C CYS A 33 -3.01 -17.61 1.54
N LYS A 34 -2.30 -17.19 2.59
CA LYS A 34 -2.79 -17.29 3.97
C LYS A 34 -4.09 -16.49 4.14
N SER A 35 -4.88 -16.81 5.17
CA SER A 35 -6.07 -16.01 5.48
C SER A 35 -5.71 -14.55 5.77
N ILE A 36 -6.64 -13.64 5.50
CA ILE A 36 -6.51 -12.20 5.81
C ILE A 36 -6.04 -11.99 7.25
N SER A 37 -6.71 -12.67 8.21
CA SER A 37 -6.37 -12.58 9.63
C SER A 37 -4.92 -12.99 9.93
N THR A 38 -4.42 -14.03 9.27
CA THR A 38 -3.05 -14.52 9.49
C THR A 38 -2.03 -13.56 8.90
N GLN A 39 -2.29 -13.02 7.70
CA GLN A 39 -1.40 -12.04 7.07
C GLN A 39 -1.31 -10.76 7.90
N ILE A 40 -2.44 -10.25 8.39
CA ILE A 40 -2.48 -9.08 9.28
C ILE A 40 -1.77 -9.37 10.59
N SER A 41 -2.02 -10.52 11.24
CA SER A 41 -1.36 -10.83 12.52
C SER A 41 0.15 -10.95 12.37
N GLU A 42 0.64 -11.63 11.33
CA GLU A 42 2.08 -11.76 11.10
C GLU A 42 2.76 -10.42 10.81
N PHE A 43 2.07 -9.52 10.07
CA PHE A 43 2.55 -8.16 9.84
C PHE A 43 2.61 -7.34 11.13
N LEU A 44 1.54 -7.37 11.93
CA LEU A 44 1.50 -6.64 13.20
C LEU A 44 2.48 -7.21 14.23
N ASP A 45 2.66 -8.53 14.30
CA ASP A 45 3.65 -9.17 15.14
C ASP A 45 5.07 -8.71 14.78
N ALA A 46 5.37 -8.52 13.48
CA ALA A 46 6.64 -7.96 13.04
C ALA A 46 6.81 -6.48 13.45
N ILE A 47 5.76 -5.66 13.33
CA ILE A 47 5.76 -4.26 13.78
C ILE A 47 6.03 -4.18 15.30
N ASP A 48 5.30 -4.98 16.06
CA ASP A 48 5.28 -4.89 17.52
C ASP A 48 6.53 -5.52 18.15
N SER A 49 7.04 -6.63 17.59
CA SER A 49 8.28 -7.26 18.06
C SER A 49 9.51 -6.38 17.86
N ASP A 50 9.56 -5.61 16.77
CA ASP A 50 10.61 -4.63 16.50
C ASP A 50 10.34 -3.26 17.17
N SER A 51 9.21 -3.11 17.89
CA SER A 51 8.79 -1.87 18.54
C SER A 51 8.75 -0.66 17.60
N ILE A 52 8.31 -0.88 16.35
CA ILE A 52 8.28 0.14 15.31
C ILE A 52 7.13 1.12 15.62
N PRO A 53 7.40 2.42 15.83
CA PRO A 53 6.37 3.41 16.14
C PRO A 53 5.69 3.89 14.86
N ALA A 54 4.99 2.99 14.16
CA ALA A 54 4.33 3.32 12.90
C ALA A 54 3.18 4.34 13.14
N ASN A 55 3.23 5.52 12.52
CA ASN A 55 2.15 6.51 12.65
C ASN A 55 0.89 6.03 11.89
N HIS A 56 1.11 5.53 10.67
CA HIS A 56 0.12 4.81 9.88
C HIS A 56 0.64 3.47 9.39
N LEU A 57 -0.30 2.55 9.22
CA LEU A 57 -0.15 1.30 8.49
C LEU A 57 -0.93 1.42 7.18
N TRP A 58 -0.35 0.96 6.08
CA TRP A 58 -0.96 1.10 4.76
C TRP A 58 -1.28 -0.27 4.16
N LEU A 59 -2.53 -0.48 3.76
CA LEU A 59 -2.88 -1.61 2.91
C LEU A 59 -2.60 -1.20 1.46
N ASP A 60 -1.64 -1.88 0.85
CA ASP A 60 -1.22 -1.64 -0.51
C ASP A 60 -2.13 -2.40 -1.48
N ILE A 61 -2.99 -1.68 -2.21
CA ILE A 61 -3.94 -2.24 -3.16
C ILE A 61 -3.50 -1.85 -4.57
N GLU A 62 -2.68 -2.70 -5.17
CA GLU A 62 -2.25 -2.56 -6.55
C GLU A 62 -2.21 -3.93 -7.26
N PRO A 63 -2.35 -3.95 -8.61
CA PRO A 63 -2.13 -5.18 -9.36
C PRO A 63 -0.64 -5.52 -9.33
N GLU A 64 -0.31 -6.75 -8.95
CA GLU A 64 1.07 -7.23 -9.02
C GLU A 64 1.42 -7.63 -10.46
N ASP A 65 2.55 -7.14 -10.97
CA ASP A 65 3.16 -7.71 -12.16
C ASP A 65 3.92 -8.99 -11.79
N ALA A 66 3.30 -10.14 -12.09
CA ALA A 66 3.87 -11.47 -11.93
C ALA A 66 5.27 -11.64 -12.57
N SER A 67 5.64 -10.79 -13.53
CA SER A 67 6.94 -10.82 -14.20
C SER A 67 8.07 -10.16 -13.42
N GLN A 68 7.78 -9.37 -12.39
CA GLN A 68 8.79 -8.61 -11.63
C GLN A 68 9.14 -9.21 -10.27
N SER A 69 8.19 -9.85 -9.58
CA SER A 69 8.41 -10.36 -8.20
C SER A 69 8.87 -11.82 -8.14
N GLY A 70 8.74 -12.59 -9.23
CA GLY A 70 9.02 -14.03 -9.26
C GLY A 70 8.06 -14.88 -8.40
N VAL A 71 7.14 -14.25 -7.67
CA VAL A 71 6.12 -14.89 -6.82
C VAL A 71 4.86 -14.05 -6.90
N ALA A 72 4.05 -14.22 -7.95
CA ALA A 72 2.78 -13.50 -8.01
C ALA A 72 1.89 -13.97 -6.85
N CYS A 73 1.63 -13.10 -5.89
CA CYS A 73 0.71 -13.29 -4.78
C CYS A 73 -0.72 -12.91 -5.21
N ASN A 74 -1.08 -13.41 -6.39
CA ASN A 74 -2.33 -13.28 -7.13
C ASN A 74 -3.10 -11.94 -7.02
N ALA A 75 -2.35 -10.83 -7.06
CA ALA A 75 -2.55 -9.65 -7.91
C ALA A 75 -3.98 -9.16 -8.23
N TRP A 76 -4.97 -9.41 -7.38
CA TRP A 76 -6.38 -9.11 -7.64
C TRP A 76 -6.89 -9.71 -8.98
N GLN A 77 -6.63 -11.00 -9.24
CA GLN A 77 -7.12 -11.68 -10.47
C GLN A 77 -8.36 -12.55 -10.25
N LEU A 78 -9.25 -12.16 -9.33
CA LEU A 78 -10.49 -12.90 -9.04
C LEU A 78 -11.69 -12.44 -9.90
N GLY A 79 -11.46 -11.50 -10.82
CA GLY A 79 -12.51 -10.73 -11.50
C GLY A 79 -13.09 -9.65 -10.57
N SER A 80 -13.69 -8.61 -11.14
CA SER A 80 -14.11 -7.41 -10.39
C SER A 80 -14.94 -7.74 -9.14
N ALA A 81 -16.01 -8.52 -9.28
CA ALA A 81 -16.85 -8.88 -8.13
C ALA A 81 -16.10 -9.68 -7.04
N GLY A 82 -15.16 -10.55 -7.43
CA GLY A 82 -14.35 -11.32 -6.48
C GLY A 82 -13.32 -10.45 -5.77
N ASN A 83 -12.70 -9.52 -6.50
CA ASN A 83 -11.74 -8.57 -5.96
C ASN A 83 -12.42 -7.60 -4.99
N GLU A 84 -13.58 -7.04 -5.35
CA GLU A 84 -14.35 -6.13 -4.50
C GLU A 84 -14.72 -6.81 -3.18
N ALA A 85 -15.32 -8.00 -3.24
CA ALA A 85 -15.69 -8.75 -2.05
C ALA A 85 -14.49 -9.10 -1.16
N LEU A 86 -13.31 -9.37 -1.75
CA LEU A 86 -12.09 -9.65 -1.00
C LEU A 86 -11.49 -8.37 -0.40
N ALA A 87 -11.49 -7.27 -1.14
CA ALA A 87 -10.96 -5.99 -0.69
C ALA A 87 -11.79 -5.40 0.46
N GLU A 88 -13.11 -5.52 0.40
CA GLU A 88 -14.01 -5.16 1.52
C GLU A 88 -13.71 -5.98 2.78
N GLN A 89 -13.41 -7.29 2.65
CA GLN A 89 -13.01 -8.12 3.78
C GLN A 89 -11.67 -7.69 4.37
N TRP A 90 -10.71 -7.30 3.54
CA TRP A 90 -9.44 -6.72 3.99
C TRP A 90 -9.66 -5.42 4.76
N VAL A 91 -10.43 -4.49 4.20
CA VAL A 91 -10.76 -3.21 4.84
C VAL A 91 -11.46 -3.41 6.18
N ALA A 92 -12.44 -4.32 6.25
CA ALA A 92 -13.08 -4.66 7.50
C ALA A 92 -12.09 -5.23 8.53
N ALA A 93 -11.18 -6.11 8.10
CA ALA A 93 -10.21 -6.75 8.98
C ALA A 93 -9.17 -5.78 9.53
N ILE A 94 -8.60 -4.89 8.70
CA ILE A 94 -7.63 -3.89 9.15
C ILE A 94 -8.27 -2.89 10.12
N LYS A 95 -9.52 -2.47 9.87
CA LYS A 95 -10.27 -1.59 10.78
C LYS A 95 -10.51 -2.25 12.13
N ALA A 96 -10.80 -3.55 12.15
CA ALA A 96 -11.00 -4.32 13.38
C ALA A 96 -9.75 -4.42 14.27
N THR A 97 -8.55 -4.16 13.73
CA THR A 97 -7.30 -4.14 14.53
C THR A 97 -7.23 -2.96 15.51
N GLY A 98 -7.99 -1.89 15.27
CA GLY A 98 -7.90 -0.64 16.03
C GLY A 98 -6.61 0.15 15.82
N ARG A 99 -5.76 -0.24 14.86
CA ARG A 99 -4.57 0.53 14.46
C ARG A 99 -4.95 1.62 13.45
N ASN A 100 -4.10 2.63 13.30
CA ASN A 100 -4.27 3.67 12.29
C ASN A 100 -3.94 3.10 10.90
N TRP A 101 -4.96 2.77 10.12
CA TRP A 101 -4.80 2.25 8.77
C TRP A 101 -5.20 3.26 7.71
N GLY A 102 -4.51 3.23 6.58
CA GLY A 102 -4.89 3.86 5.32
C GLY A 102 -4.76 2.88 4.15
N ILE A 103 -5.11 3.35 2.95
CA ILE A 103 -4.99 2.59 1.69
C ILE A 103 -3.99 3.30 0.77
N TYR A 104 -2.99 2.57 0.29
CA TYR A 104 -2.16 2.97 -0.84
C TYR A 104 -2.79 2.43 -2.12
N ALA A 105 -2.98 3.29 -3.13
CA ALA A 105 -3.57 2.89 -4.40
C ALA A 105 -3.31 3.89 -5.53
N ASN A 106 -3.41 3.41 -6.77
CA ASN A 106 -3.20 4.17 -7.99
C ASN A 106 -4.50 4.37 -8.79
N TYR A 107 -4.80 5.63 -9.15
CA TYR A 107 -5.98 5.99 -9.94
C TYR A 107 -6.07 5.22 -11.27
N GLY A 108 -4.95 5.08 -11.99
CA GLY A 108 -4.90 4.43 -13.30
C GLY A 108 -5.07 2.92 -13.24
N GLN A 109 -4.70 2.29 -12.11
CA GLN A 109 -4.79 0.84 -11.93
C GLN A 109 -6.11 0.41 -11.30
N TRP A 110 -6.80 1.27 -10.56
CA TRP A 110 -8.06 0.95 -9.88
C TRP A 110 -9.10 0.23 -10.77
N PRO A 111 -9.37 0.69 -12.02
CA PRO A 111 -10.36 0.04 -12.90
C PRO A 111 -9.90 -1.30 -13.47
N SER A 112 -8.62 -1.67 -13.31
CA SER A 112 -8.14 -3.00 -13.72
C SER A 112 -8.50 -4.09 -12.70
N MET A 113 -8.71 -3.70 -11.44
CA MET A 113 -9.03 -4.61 -10.34
C MET A 113 -10.52 -4.61 -10.02
N PHE A 114 -11.18 -3.47 -10.10
CA PHE A 114 -12.58 -3.30 -9.67
C PHE A 114 -13.51 -2.96 -10.83
N ALA A 115 -14.82 -3.03 -10.59
CA ALA A 115 -15.83 -2.84 -11.64
C ALA A 115 -15.83 -1.43 -12.23
N SER A 116 -15.35 -0.42 -11.48
CA SER A 116 -15.35 0.97 -11.90
C SER A 116 -14.26 1.77 -11.19
N ILE A 117 -13.87 2.90 -11.80
CA ILE A 117 -13.04 3.93 -11.15
C ILE A 117 -13.70 4.46 -9.85
N ASN A 118 -15.03 4.37 -9.75
CA ASN A 118 -15.80 4.84 -8.60
C ASN A 118 -16.13 3.73 -7.59
N THR A 119 -15.64 2.49 -7.77
CA THR A 119 -15.87 1.43 -6.78
C THR A 119 -15.25 1.83 -5.44
N ASP A 120 -16.09 2.07 -4.44
CA ASP A 120 -15.68 2.41 -3.08
C ASP A 120 -15.42 1.14 -2.27
N ILE A 121 -14.17 0.98 -1.85
CA ILE A 121 -13.71 -0.16 -1.03
C ILE A 121 -13.46 0.26 0.42
N GLY A 122 -13.19 1.55 0.66
CA GLY A 122 -12.69 2.03 1.93
C GLY A 122 -12.40 3.53 1.94
N SER A 123 -13.22 4.32 1.24
CA SER A 123 -13.06 5.78 1.15
C SER A 123 -13.08 6.51 2.50
N ASP A 124 -13.53 5.83 3.56
CA ASP A 124 -13.52 6.31 4.93
C ASP A 124 -12.14 6.18 5.63
N LEU A 125 -11.18 5.50 5.00
CA LEU A 125 -9.78 5.45 5.42
C LEU A 125 -8.94 6.50 4.68
N PRO A 126 -7.83 7.00 5.27
CA PRO A 126 -6.86 7.85 4.59
C PRO A 126 -6.35 7.22 3.27
N LEU A 127 -6.23 8.04 2.22
CA LEU A 127 -5.64 7.65 0.94
C LEU A 127 -4.17 8.10 0.85
N TRP A 128 -3.27 7.18 0.54
CA TRP A 128 -1.96 7.45 -0.03
C TRP A 128 -2.06 7.26 -1.54
N ALA A 129 -2.22 8.38 -2.25
CA ALA A 129 -2.53 8.39 -3.67
C ALA A 129 -1.26 8.31 -4.52
N VAL A 130 -1.22 7.39 -5.48
CA VAL A 130 -0.12 7.34 -6.46
C VAL A 130 -0.44 8.24 -7.66
N GLN A 131 0.45 9.19 -7.90
CA GLN A 131 0.47 10.04 -9.09
C GLN A 131 1.92 10.37 -9.45
N ASP A 132 2.56 9.53 -10.26
CA ASP A 132 3.94 9.71 -10.75
C ASP A 132 4.02 10.85 -11.77
N ASP A 133 3.98 12.09 -11.27
CA ASP A 133 3.96 13.33 -12.04
C ASP A 133 5.12 14.27 -11.70
N PHE A 134 6.02 13.85 -10.80
CA PHE A 134 7.15 14.62 -10.26
C PHE A 134 6.76 15.89 -9.49
N GLU A 135 5.48 16.09 -9.15
CA GLU A 135 5.00 17.27 -8.43
C GLU A 135 4.77 16.92 -6.94
N PRO A 136 5.65 17.36 -6.02
CA PRO A 136 5.49 17.07 -4.60
C PRO A 136 4.30 17.83 -3.99
N GLY A 137 3.80 17.32 -2.87
CA GLY A 137 2.78 17.94 -2.04
C GLY A 137 1.41 17.30 -2.21
N VAL A 138 0.76 16.97 -1.09
CA VAL A 138 -0.57 16.33 -1.08
C VAL A 138 -1.64 17.19 -1.74
N SER A 139 -1.52 18.51 -1.67
CA SER A 139 -2.44 19.46 -2.31
C SER A 139 -2.40 19.45 -3.84
N THR A 140 -1.42 18.76 -4.44
CA THR A 140 -1.30 18.64 -5.90
C THR A 140 -2.06 17.43 -6.46
N VAL A 141 -2.63 16.58 -5.60
CA VAL A 141 -3.45 15.45 -6.04
C VAL A 141 -4.71 15.97 -6.75
N ASP A 142 -4.84 15.64 -8.03
CA ASP A 142 -5.92 16.12 -8.91
C ASP A 142 -6.84 15.01 -9.46
N LYS A 143 -6.49 13.74 -9.24
CA LYS A 143 -7.25 12.56 -9.68
C LYS A 143 -7.60 11.72 -8.47
N PHE A 144 -8.88 11.69 -8.16
CA PHE A 144 -9.44 10.84 -7.12
C PHE A 144 -10.30 9.74 -7.72
N PHE A 145 -10.46 8.67 -6.96
CA PHE A 145 -11.14 7.44 -7.36
C PHE A 145 -11.73 6.79 -6.09
N GLY A 146 -12.48 5.71 -6.26
CA GLY A 146 -12.94 4.87 -5.15
C GLY A 146 -13.66 5.59 -4.02
N GLY A 147 -14.34 6.71 -4.30
CA GLY A 147 -15.05 7.52 -3.31
C GLY A 147 -14.20 8.55 -2.56
N TRP A 148 -12.87 8.47 -2.63
CA TRP A 148 -12.01 9.50 -2.04
C TRP A 148 -12.20 10.85 -2.73
N THR A 149 -12.05 11.92 -1.95
CA THR A 149 -12.07 13.31 -2.43
C THR A 149 -10.90 14.13 -1.90
N THR A 150 -10.09 13.53 -1.03
CA THR A 150 -8.87 14.09 -0.46
C THR A 150 -7.85 12.97 -0.33
N ALA A 151 -6.57 13.34 -0.27
CA ALA A 151 -5.48 12.44 0.01
C ALA A 151 -4.82 12.83 1.34
N TYR A 152 -4.27 11.85 2.04
CA TYR A 152 -3.44 12.03 3.23
C TYR A 152 -1.96 12.03 2.86
N ALA A 153 -1.60 11.24 1.85
CA ALA A 153 -0.27 11.17 1.28
C ALA A 153 -0.33 11.09 -0.25
N LYS A 154 0.74 11.47 -0.92
CA LYS A 154 0.93 11.37 -2.37
C LYS A 154 2.28 10.73 -2.65
N GLN A 155 2.29 9.61 -3.39
CA GLN A 155 3.49 9.13 -4.05
C GLN A 155 3.60 9.86 -5.39
N TYR A 156 4.57 10.77 -5.48
CA TYR A 156 4.72 11.67 -6.63
C TYR A 156 5.82 11.24 -7.59
N HIS A 157 6.64 10.27 -7.20
CA HIS A 157 7.64 9.68 -8.09
C HIS A 157 7.99 8.23 -7.71
N LEU A 158 8.01 7.34 -8.71
CA LEU A 158 8.39 5.92 -8.57
C LEU A 158 9.83 5.68 -9.00
N ALA A 159 10.54 4.81 -8.27
CA ALA A 159 11.81 4.20 -8.67
C ALA A 159 12.84 5.21 -9.24
N THR A 160 13.28 6.14 -8.40
CA THR A 160 14.13 7.31 -8.75
C THR A 160 15.41 7.02 -9.55
N GLY A 161 15.80 5.76 -9.73
CA GLY A 161 16.92 5.36 -10.58
C GLY A 161 18.20 6.17 -10.28
N THR A 162 18.89 6.60 -11.33
CA THR A 162 19.95 7.63 -11.24
C THR A 162 19.41 9.05 -11.43
N ASP A 163 18.10 9.19 -11.62
CA ASP A 163 17.46 10.43 -12.06
C ASP A 163 17.39 11.46 -10.93
N LEU A 164 17.54 11.01 -9.68
CA LEU A 164 17.81 11.86 -8.52
C LEU A 164 19.05 11.39 -7.74
N PRO A 165 19.89 12.32 -7.23
CA PRO A 165 21.14 11.99 -6.55
C PRO A 165 20.91 11.50 -5.10
N LEU A 166 20.10 10.46 -4.90
CA LEU A 166 19.88 9.80 -3.61
C LEU A 166 20.86 8.63 -3.45
N CYS A 167 22.16 8.93 -3.38
CA CYS A 167 23.21 7.99 -3.01
C CYS A 167 23.19 6.64 -3.76
N SER A 168 22.84 6.64 -5.05
CA SER A 168 22.74 5.44 -5.91
C SER A 168 21.69 4.41 -5.49
N ALA A 169 20.77 4.76 -4.58
CA ALA A 169 19.60 3.96 -4.27
C ALA A 169 18.42 4.39 -5.17
N SER A 170 17.67 3.42 -5.68
CA SER A 170 16.35 3.68 -6.25
C SER A 170 15.35 3.70 -5.10
N VAL A 171 14.61 4.80 -4.95
CA VAL A 171 13.58 4.97 -3.92
C VAL A 171 12.32 5.54 -4.55
N ASP A 172 11.19 5.39 -3.87
CA ASP A 172 9.98 6.14 -4.20
C ASP A 172 9.96 7.43 -3.38
N LEU A 173 9.32 8.47 -3.93
CA LEU A 173 9.21 9.77 -3.27
C LEU A 173 7.77 10.13 -2.96
N ASP A 174 7.59 10.57 -1.72
CA ASP A 174 6.29 10.76 -1.13
C ASP A 174 6.16 12.11 -0.44
N SER A 175 4.95 12.63 -0.42
CA SER A 175 4.54 13.79 0.37
C SER A 175 3.41 13.38 1.31
N PHE A 176 3.53 13.74 2.57
CA PHE A 176 2.51 13.49 3.59
C PHE A 176 1.91 14.81 4.08
N THR A 177 0.66 14.79 4.52
CA THR A 177 0.10 15.93 5.27
C THR A 177 0.91 16.16 6.54
N ALA A 178 1.11 17.44 6.88
CA ALA A 178 1.86 17.86 8.06
C ALA A 178 1.07 17.66 9.37
#